data_AF-A0A0W8C976-F1
#
_entry.id   AF-A0A0W8C976-F1
#
_cell.length_a   1.000
_cell.length_b   1.000
_cell.length_c   1.000
_cell.angle_alpha   90.00
_cell.angle_beta   90.00
_cell.angle_gamma   90.00
#
_symmetry.space_group_name_H-M   'P 1'
#
loop_
_entity.id
_entity.type
_entity.pdbx_description
1 polymer ?
#
loop_
_entity_poly.entity_id
_entity_poly.type
_entity_poly.pdbx_seq_one_letter_code
_entity_poly.pdbx_strand_id
1 'polypeptide(L)'
;MAGDTKLNGIVTARKGIIEKQPRGGKIKKFTFTLEDGFEVLRTKLFGYLERAPFTGLQLNDERIHFKASKGASQNQFFVVNADNFETLLRRRVKRVSNVERKSWNQDVLGNLSFEFFLYCKARPKPAPTLHRATAARIRTATAAVERYQENNGVVLGPITLNHLVTTHARQPDSTQFTIPSDNTTRQAMAIDEAAARLATASQNNAQRQTASIRLEINGTWNTFKVDVSSLRKALGLPDHDIFSQGIFHGFVPVDPPAMDLNDVDHIEEENVGARREEED
;
A
#
# COMPACT_ATOMS: atom_id res chain seq x y z
N MET A 1 49.96 -11.08 -5.52
CA MET A 1 48.77 -11.87 -5.16
C MET A 1 48.55 -12.83 -6.31
N ALA A 2 48.46 -14.12 -6.03
CA ALA A 2 48.08 -15.10 -7.05
C ALA A 2 46.58 -14.93 -7.34
N GLY A 3 46.16 -15.13 -8.59
CA GLY A 3 44.84 -14.73 -9.04
C GLY A 3 43.68 -15.54 -8.42
N ASP A 4 43.90 -16.83 -8.13
CA ASP A 4 42.92 -17.76 -7.54
C ASP A 4 42.82 -17.69 -5.99
N THR A 5 43.42 -16.67 -5.37
CA THR A 5 43.36 -16.55 -3.90
C THR A 5 42.01 -15.98 -3.45
N LYS A 6 41.26 -16.73 -2.63
CA LYS A 6 40.05 -16.23 -1.97
C LYS A 6 40.41 -15.14 -0.96
N LEU A 7 39.83 -13.95 -1.13
CA LEU A 7 40.05 -12.79 -0.29
C LEU A 7 38.80 -12.51 0.56
N ASN A 8 39.02 -12.01 1.78
CA ASN A 8 37.95 -11.61 2.69
C ASN A 8 37.53 -10.17 2.45
N GLY A 9 36.25 -9.94 2.18
CA GLY A 9 35.64 -8.64 1.96
C GLY A 9 34.62 -8.28 3.04
N ILE A 10 34.51 -6.98 3.32
CA ILE A 10 33.46 -6.41 4.16
C ILE A 10 32.78 -5.33 3.35
N VAL A 11 31.47 -5.43 3.14
CA VAL A 11 30.67 -4.35 2.58
C VAL A 11 29.91 -3.66 3.69
N THR A 12 30.00 -2.32 3.72
CA THR A 12 29.25 -1.47 4.63
C THR A 12 28.34 -0.56 3.83
N ALA A 13 27.02 -0.71 3.99
CA ALA A 13 26.05 0.20 3.40
C ALA A 13 25.70 1.30 4.41
N ARG A 14 25.92 2.56 4.03
CA ARG A 14 25.67 3.74 4.86
C ARG A 14 24.51 4.54 4.30
N LYS A 15 23.68 5.09 5.19
CA LYS A 15 22.58 5.99 4.79
C LYS A 15 23.12 7.42 4.65
N GLY A 16 22.89 8.05 3.50
CA GLY A 16 23.31 9.43 3.20
C GLY A 16 24.40 9.54 2.14
N ILE A 17 24.98 10.73 2.00
CA ILE A 17 26.04 11.06 1.04
C ILE A 17 27.41 11.09 1.70
N ILE A 18 28.45 10.66 0.98
CA ILE A 18 29.83 10.58 1.50
C ILE A 18 30.37 11.93 2.03
N GLU A 19 30.01 13.03 1.39
CA GLU A 19 30.44 14.40 1.75
C GLU A 19 30.02 14.79 3.17
N LYS A 20 28.88 14.28 3.64
CA LYS A 20 28.37 14.50 5.01
C LYS A 20 28.97 13.52 6.02
N GLN A 21 29.90 12.67 5.59
CA GLN A 21 30.60 11.66 6.41
C GLN A 21 29.68 10.85 7.33
N PRO A 22 28.59 10.24 6.82
CA PRO A 22 27.64 9.51 7.64
C PRO A 22 28.37 8.42 8.44
N ARG A 23 28.05 8.33 9.73
CA ARG A 23 28.61 7.35 10.66
C ARG A 23 27.66 6.15 10.79
N GLY A 24 28.22 5.00 11.16
CA GLY A 24 27.47 3.74 11.22
C GLY A 24 27.16 3.18 9.83
N GLY A 25 26.38 2.11 9.79
CA GLY A 25 26.00 1.41 8.57
C GLY A 25 25.71 -0.05 8.85
N LYS A 26 24.95 -0.68 7.95
CA LYS A 26 24.77 -2.13 7.99
C LYS A 26 26.01 -2.78 7.38
N ILE A 27 26.44 -3.91 7.91
CA ILE A 27 27.71 -4.56 7.52
C ILE A 27 27.43 -6.00 7.09
N LYS A 28 28.10 -6.47 6.04
CA LYS A 28 28.11 -7.87 5.63
C LYS A 28 29.52 -8.31 5.25
N LYS A 29 29.96 -9.42 5.83
CA LYS A 29 31.21 -10.10 5.45
C LYS A 29 30.93 -11.02 4.26
N PHE A 30 31.88 -11.12 3.34
CA PHE A 30 31.81 -11.98 2.17
C PHE A 30 33.21 -12.37 1.69
N THR A 31 33.29 -13.34 0.79
CA THR A 31 34.54 -13.73 0.14
C THR A 31 34.48 -13.42 -1.36
N PHE A 32 35.61 -13.09 -1.98
CA PHE A 32 35.71 -12.83 -3.42
C PHE A 32 37.10 -13.21 -3.95
N THR A 33 37.21 -13.46 -5.24
CA THR A 33 38.48 -13.81 -5.90
C THR A 33 38.96 -12.63 -6.75
N LEU A 34 40.28 -12.47 -6.89
CA LEU A 34 40.85 -11.38 -7.68
C LEU A 34 40.64 -11.59 -9.19
N GLU A 35 40.74 -12.83 -9.66
CA GLU A 35 40.51 -13.22 -11.07
C GLU A 35 39.11 -12.92 -11.58
N ASP A 36 38.09 -13.00 -10.72
CA ASP A 36 36.71 -12.66 -11.08
C ASP A 36 36.57 -11.19 -11.52
N GLY A 37 37.52 -10.33 -11.12
CA GLY A 37 37.56 -8.94 -11.52
C GLY A 37 36.53 -8.04 -10.82
N PHE A 38 36.59 -6.75 -11.17
CA PHE A 38 35.77 -5.72 -10.52
C PHE A 38 34.27 -5.85 -10.82
N GLU A 39 33.89 -6.22 -12.05
CA GLU A 39 32.47 -6.27 -12.44
C GLU A 39 31.71 -7.38 -11.71
N VAL A 40 32.35 -8.53 -11.47
CA VAL A 40 31.77 -9.60 -10.67
C VAL A 40 31.63 -9.16 -9.22
N LEU A 41 32.65 -8.49 -8.66
CA LEU A 41 32.57 -7.90 -7.32
C LEU A 41 31.42 -6.90 -7.23
N ARG A 42 31.32 -5.96 -8.18
CA ARG A 42 30.27 -4.93 -8.24
C ARG A 42 28.88 -5.57 -8.24
N THR A 43 28.66 -6.54 -9.11
CA THR A 43 27.40 -7.28 -9.21
C THR A 43 27.07 -7.96 -7.88
N LYS A 44 28.05 -8.60 -7.25
CA LYS A 44 27.88 -9.26 -5.94
C LYS A 44 27.53 -8.28 -4.83
N LEU A 45 28.20 -7.12 -4.78
CA LEU A 45 27.93 -6.08 -3.80
C LEU A 45 26.53 -5.47 -3.96
N PHE A 46 26.10 -5.22 -5.19
CA PHE A 46 24.77 -4.68 -5.47
C PHE A 46 23.67 -5.72 -5.21
N GLY A 47 23.90 -6.98 -5.58
CA GLY A 47 22.99 -8.08 -5.25
C GLY A 47 22.80 -8.28 -3.75
N TYR A 48 23.76 -7.88 -2.90
CA TYR A 48 23.55 -7.89 -1.46
C TYR A 48 22.53 -6.85 -0.98
N LEU A 49 22.36 -5.73 -1.68
CA LEU A 49 21.40 -4.69 -1.28
C LEU A 49 19.93 -5.16 -1.34
N GLU A 50 19.66 -6.19 -2.14
CA GLU A 50 18.34 -6.81 -2.25
C GLU A 50 18.03 -7.78 -1.10
N ARG A 51 19.04 -8.13 -0.28
CA ARG A 51 18.93 -9.14 0.77
C ARG A 51 19.21 -8.57 2.15
N ALA A 52 18.82 -9.29 3.20
CA ALA A 52 19.23 -8.96 4.55
C ALA A 52 20.78 -8.93 4.67
N PRO A 53 21.35 -7.97 5.43
CA PRO A 53 20.67 -6.99 6.28
C PRO A 53 20.24 -5.70 5.55
N PHE A 54 20.50 -5.56 4.24
CA PHE A 54 20.37 -4.30 3.51
C PHE A 54 18.97 -3.97 2.97
N THR A 55 17.98 -4.81 3.28
CA THR A 55 16.57 -4.60 2.93
C THR A 55 16.12 -3.18 3.30
N GLY A 56 15.45 -2.51 2.36
CA GLY A 56 14.97 -1.13 2.50
C GLY A 56 16.00 -0.03 2.17
N LEU A 57 17.22 -0.37 1.77
CA LEU A 57 18.18 0.59 1.22
C LEU A 57 18.17 0.58 -0.30
N GLN A 58 18.30 1.75 -0.91
CA GLN A 58 18.49 1.93 -2.35
C GLN A 58 19.80 2.69 -2.57
N LEU A 59 20.60 2.31 -3.57
CA LEU A 59 21.83 3.05 -3.91
C LEU A 59 21.49 4.52 -4.17
N ASN A 60 22.32 5.40 -3.60
CA ASN A 60 22.28 6.82 -3.92
C ASN A 60 23.14 7.12 -5.14
N ASP A 61 24.27 6.41 -5.25
CA ASP A 61 25.21 6.43 -6.37
C ASP A 61 25.78 5.02 -6.53
N GLU A 62 26.11 4.63 -7.75
CA GLU A 62 26.71 3.33 -8.08
C GLU A 62 28.22 3.28 -7.81
N ARG A 63 28.79 4.34 -7.25
CA ARG A 63 30.20 4.38 -6.84
C ARG A 63 30.46 3.49 -5.63
N ILE A 64 31.42 2.59 -5.79
CA ILE A 64 31.93 1.75 -4.70
C ILE A 64 33.16 2.45 -4.11
N HIS A 65 33.13 2.77 -2.83
CA HIS A 65 34.25 3.39 -2.13
C HIS A 65 35.07 2.34 -1.39
N PHE A 66 36.40 2.44 -1.47
CA PHE A 66 37.33 1.51 -0.87
C PHE A 66 38.31 2.19 0.07
N LYS A 67 38.50 1.59 1.23
CA LYS A 67 39.41 2.07 2.26
C LYS A 67 40.77 1.41 2.11
N ALA A 68 41.67 2.08 1.41
CA ALA A 68 43.01 1.59 1.12
C ALA A 68 43.97 1.56 2.34
N SER A 69 43.56 2.04 3.53
CA SER A 69 44.43 2.07 4.73
C SER A 69 43.66 1.98 6.02
N LYS A 70 44.27 1.32 7.02
CA LYS A 70 43.75 1.29 8.38
C LYS A 70 43.75 2.71 8.94
N GLY A 71 42.60 3.16 9.44
CA GLY A 71 42.43 4.53 9.97
C GLY A 71 42.20 5.64 8.95
N ALA A 72 42.14 5.35 7.65
CA ALA A 72 41.79 6.38 6.66
C ALA A 72 40.40 6.96 6.93
N SER A 73 40.27 8.29 6.83
CA SER A 73 38.98 8.97 6.95
C SER A 73 38.16 8.80 5.66
N GLN A 74 36.84 9.04 5.72
CA GLN A 74 35.95 8.83 4.56
C GLN A 74 36.36 9.66 3.34
N ASN A 75 36.92 10.86 3.54
CA ASN A 75 37.40 11.72 2.46
C ASN A 75 38.62 11.15 1.72
N GLN A 76 39.30 10.15 2.31
CA GLN A 76 40.47 9.49 1.75
C GLN A 76 40.13 8.14 1.10
N PHE A 77 38.83 7.81 0.98
CA PHE A 77 38.40 6.59 0.29
C PHE A 77 38.54 6.76 -1.22
N PHE A 78 38.97 5.70 -1.89
CA PHE A 78 39.11 5.68 -3.34
C PHE A 78 37.83 5.14 -3.97
N VAL A 79 37.36 5.74 -5.06
CA VAL A 79 36.32 5.13 -5.90
C VAL A 79 36.96 4.01 -6.70
N VAL A 80 36.42 2.80 -6.58
CA VAL A 80 36.93 1.62 -7.26
C VAL A 80 36.34 1.54 -8.67
N ASN A 81 37.17 1.23 -9.64
CA ASN A 81 36.80 0.89 -11.01
C ASN A 81 37.65 -0.28 -11.52
N ALA A 82 37.38 -0.78 -12.73
CA ALA A 82 38.11 -1.90 -13.31
C ALA A 82 39.63 -1.65 -13.39
N ASP A 83 40.05 -0.42 -13.70
CA ASP A 83 41.46 -0.07 -13.92
C ASP A 83 42.28 0.00 -12.62
N ASN A 84 41.64 0.40 -11.52
CA ASN A 84 42.33 0.66 -10.25
C ASN A 84 42.13 -0.43 -9.19
N PHE A 85 41.20 -1.37 -9.42
CA PHE A 85 40.78 -2.38 -8.45
C PHE A 85 41.97 -3.17 -7.88
N GLU A 86 42.76 -3.81 -8.74
CA GLU A 86 43.90 -4.62 -8.30
C GLU A 86 44.97 -3.78 -7.61
N THR A 87 45.26 -2.59 -8.14
CA THR A 87 46.24 -1.65 -7.59
C THR A 87 45.86 -1.23 -6.17
N LEU A 88 44.57 -0.96 -5.92
CA LEU A 88 44.04 -0.60 -4.61
C LEU A 88 44.13 -1.74 -3.60
N LEU A 89 43.82 -2.97 -4.01
CA LEU A 89 43.96 -4.15 -3.16
C LEU A 89 45.44 -4.39 -2.78
N ARG A 90 46.36 -4.33 -3.76
CA ARG A 90 47.81 -4.43 -3.52
C ARG A 90 48.31 -3.32 -2.59
N ARG A 91 47.81 -2.10 -2.76
CA ARG A 91 48.13 -0.96 -1.87
C ARG A 91 47.67 -1.23 -0.44
N ARG A 92 46.49 -1.82 -0.23
CA ARG A 92 45.99 -2.15 1.11
C ARG A 92 46.85 -3.20 1.79
N VAL A 93 47.28 -4.25 1.06
CA VAL A 93 48.19 -5.29 1.57
C VAL A 93 49.55 -4.71 1.96
N LYS A 94 50.12 -3.83 1.13
CA LYS A 94 51.39 -3.16 1.43
C LYS A 94 51.33 -2.31 2.71
N ARG A 95 50.17 -1.74 3.04
CA ARG A 95 49.93 -0.89 4.21
C ARG A 95 49.53 -1.66 5.47
N VAL A 96 49.63 -2.99 5.49
CA VAL A 96 49.51 -3.80 6.72
C VAL A 96 50.78 -3.58 7.55
N SER A 97 50.60 -3.27 8.83
CA SER A 97 51.72 -2.97 9.74
C SER A 97 52.54 -4.22 10.04
N ASN A 98 53.83 -4.04 10.36
CA ASN A 98 54.70 -5.15 10.74
C ASN A 98 54.23 -5.87 12.01
N VAL A 99 53.54 -5.16 12.91
CA VAL A 99 52.94 -5.74 14.12
C VAL A 99 51.82 -6.71 13.76
N GLU A 100 50.91 -6.30 12.87
CA GLU A 100 49.82 -7.17 12.37
C GLU A 100 50.37 -8.38 11.61
N ARG A 101 51.38 -8.19 10.76
CA ARG A 101 52.03 -9.31 10.04
C ARG A 101 52.61 -10.35 10.99
N LYS A 102 53.25 -9.91 12.08
CA LYS A 102 53.77 -10.81 13.12
C LYS A 102 52.64 -11.53 13.85
N SER A 103 51.58 -10.80 14.23
CA SER A 103 50.40 -11.38 14.90
C SER A 103 49.65 -12.40 14.04
N TRP A 104 49.74 -12.28 12.71
CA TRP A 104 49.09 -13.20 11.77
C TRP A 104 50.01 -14.31 11.27
N ASN A 105 51.17 -14.53 11.92
CA ASN A 105 52.17 -15.52 11.48
C ASN A 105 52.55 -15.36 9.99
N GLN A 106 52.62 -14.12 9.50
CA GLN A 106 52.84 -13.76 8.09
C GLN A 106 51.70 -14.12 7.11
N ASP A 107 50.61 -14.73 7.55
CA ASP A 107 49.41 -14.93 6.72
C ASP A 107 48.55 -13.64 6.65
N VAL A 108 48.97 -12.75 5.75
CA VAL A 108 48.29 -11.47 5.56
C VAL A 108 46.97 -11.62 4.82
N LEU A 109 46.87 -12.50 3.83
CA LEU A 109 45.69 -12.58 2.97
C LEU A 109 44.53 -13.31 3.63
N GLY A 110 44.81 -14.31 4.48
CA GLY A 110 43.77 -15.00 5.25
C GLY A 110 43.14 -14.11 6.33
N ASN A 111 43.93 -13.21 6.93
CA ASN A 111 43.48 -12.38 8.06
C ASN A 111 43.03 -10.96 7.66
N LEU A 112 43.46 -10.46 6.51
CA LEU A 112 43.08 -9.12 6.04
C LEU A 112 41.67 -9.11 5.46
N SER A 113 40.84 -8.21 5.97
CA SER A 113 39.53 -7.90 5.38
C SER A 113 39.58 -6.60 4.57
N PHE A 114 39.15 -6.68 3.31
CA PHE A 114 39.02 -5.55 2.39
C PHE A 114 37.68 -4.82 2.62
N GLU A 115 37.73 -3.57 3.07
CA GLU A 115 36.54 -2.78 3.41
C GLU A 115 36.03 -1.96 2.20
N PHE A 116 34.82 -2.28 1.75
CA PHE A 116 34.05 -1.58 0.72
C PHE A 116 32.86 -0.83 1.34
N PHE A 117 32.55 0.34 0.82
CA PHE A 117 31.50 1.23 1.30
C PHE A 117 30.55 1.60 0.17
N LEU A 118 29.25 1.42 0.42
CA LEU A 118 28.16 1.83 -0.47
C LEU A 118 27.36 2.93 0.24
N TYR A 119 26.98 3.96 -0.50
CA TYR A 119 26.17 5.06 0.02
C TYR A 119 24.76 4.96 -0.53
N CYS A 120 23.80 4.85 0.36
CA CYS A 120 22.42 4.50 0.07
C CYS A 120 21.45 5.56 0.62
N LYS A 121 20.28 5.65 0.03
CA LYS A 121 19.09 6.32 0.55
C LYS A 121 18.07 5.28 1.03
N ALA A 122 17.06 5.73 1.77
CA ALA A 122 15.93 4.86 2.07
C ALA A 122 15.20 4.55 0.76
N ARG A 123 14.87 3.26 0.54
CA ARG A 123 13.98 2.88 -0.57
C ARG A 123 12.63 3.57 -0.33
N PRO A 124 12.07 4.28 -1.33
CA PRO A 124 10.74 4.87 -1.19
C PRO A 124 9.75 3.76 -0.89
N LYS A 125 8.89 3.97 0.13
CA LYS A 125 7.77 3.06 0.36
C LYS A 125 6.87 3.13 -0.87
N PRO A 126 6.40 1.98 -1.42
CA PRO A 126 5.39 2.02 -2.46
C PRO A 126 4.20 2.82 -1.92
N ALA A 127 3.70 3.77 -2.71
CA ALA A 127 2.49 4.50 -2.34
C ALA A 127 1.34 3.47 -2.27
N PRO A 128 0.52 3.50 -1.21
CA PRO A 128 -0.63 2.62 -1.12
C PRO A 128 -1.53 2.84 -2.35
N THR A 129 -1.80 1.77 -3.07
CA THR A 129 -2.59 1.79 -4.31
C THR A 129 -4.09 1.85 -4.04
N LEU A 130 -4.51 1.39 -2.85
CA LEU A 130 -5.89 1.37 -2.38
C LEU A 130 -5.95 1.69 -0.89
N HIS A 131 -7.00 2.39 -0.48
CA HIS A 131 -7.30 2.72 0.90
C HIS A 131 -8.63 2.12 1.34
N ARG A 132 -8.85 1.99 2.66
CA ARG A 132 -10.19 1.74 3.18
C ARG A 132 -11.04 3.00 3.06
N ALA A 133 -12.33 2.85 2.72
CA ALA A 133 -13.27 3.96 2.65
C ALA A 133 -13.70 4.43 4.06
N THR A 134 -12.79 5.04 4.81
CA THR A 134 -13.06 5.53 6.18
C THR A 134 -13.97 6.76 6.17
N ALA A 135 -14.59 7.08 7.30
CA ALA A 135 -15.47 8.24 7.42
C ALA A 135 -14.83 9.56 6.93
N ALA A 136 -13.54 9.77 7.22
CA ALA A 136 -12.81 10.95 6.74
C ALA A 136 -12.65 10.96 5.21
N ARG A 137 -12.28 9.81 4.63
CA ARG A 137 -12.11 9.69 3.16
C ARG A 137 -13.44 9.76 2.43
N ILE A 138 -14.49 9.20 3.01
CA ILE A 138 -15.87 9.34 2.51
C ILE A 138 -16.25 10.81 2.44
N ARG A 139 -15.99 11.63 3.48
CA ARG A 139 -16.28 13.08 3.42
C ARG A 139 -15.53 13.79 2.29
N THR A 140 -14.24 13.49 2.11
CA THR A 140 -13.44 14.06 1.02
C THR A 140 -13.96 13.63 -0.36
N ALA A 141 -14.30 12.35 -0.50
CA ALA A 141 -14.88 11.80 -1.72
C ALA A 141 -16.25 12.42 -2.01
N THR A 142 -17.13 12.54 -1.02
CA THR A 142 -18.43 13.22 -1.15
C THR A 142 -18.26 14.63 -1.71
N ALA A 143 -17.35 15.43 -1.13
CA ALA A 143 -17.09 16.78 -1.62
C ALA A 143 -16.55 16.79 -3.07
N ALA A 144 -15.77 15.77 -3.47
CA ALA A 144 -15.30 15.63 -4.84
C ALA A 144 -16.44 15.28 -5.81
N VAL A 145 -17.35 14.38 -5.40
CA VAL A 145 -18.53 14.01 -6.20
C VAL A 145 -19.51 15.19 -6.32
N GLU A 146 -19.75 15.93 -5.24
CA GLU A 146 -20.60 17.14 -5.24
C GLU A 146 -20.07 18.20 -6.22
N ARG A 147 -18.77 18.51 -6.16
CA ARG A 147 -18.14 19.41 -7.14
C ARG A 147 -18.29 18.93 -8.58
N TYR A 148 -18.21 17.62 -8.82
CA TYR A 148 -18.42 17.06 -10.15
C TYR A 148 -19.87 17.22 -10.60
N GLN A 149 -20.85 17.00 -9.72
CA GLN A 149 -22.26 17.21 -10.02
C GLN A 149 -22.55 18.68 -10.38
N GLU A 150 -22.01 19.62 -9.61
CA GLU A 150 -22.13 21.06 -9.87
C GLU A 150 -21.52 21.46 -11.22
N ASN A 151 -20.29 21.02 -11.49
CA ASN A 151 -19.57 21.40 -12.71
C ASN A 151 -20.18 20.81 -13.98
N ASN A 152 -20.84 19.65 -13.90
CA ASN A 152 -21.38 18.95 -15.06
C ASN A 152 -22.91 19.01 -15.16
N GLY A 153 -23.60 19.60 -14.17
CA GLY A 153 -25.06 19.66 -14.14
C GLY A 153 -25.74 18.29 -14.04
N VAL A 154 -25.09 17.32 -13.40
CA VAL A 154 -25.60 15.94 -13.25
C VAL A 154 -26.11 15.75 -11.82
N VAL A 155 -27.27 15.12 -11.66
CA VAL A 155 -27.80 14.70 -10.35
C VAL A 155 -27.73 13.18 -10.27
N LEU A 156 -26.97 12.67 -9.31
CA LEU A 156 -26.82 11.25 -9.04
C LEU A 156 -27.87 10.81 -8.03
N GLY A 157 -28.49 9.66 -8.28
CA GLY A 157 -29.37 9.03 -7.30
C GLY A 157 -28.59 8.50 -6.08
N PRO A 158 -29.29 8.21 -4.97
CA PRO A 158 -28.66 7.85 -3.70
C PRO A 158 -27.81 6.58 -3.77
N ILE A 159 -28.20 5.58 -4.58
CA ILE A 159 -27.47 4.33 -4.72
C ILE A 159 -26.17 4.56 -5.49
N THR A 160 -26.27 5.28 -6.61
CA THR A 160 -25.13 5.65 -7.44
C THR A 160 -24.16 6.53 -6.66
N LEU A 161 -24.66 7.54 -5.95
CA LEU A 161 -23.85 8.43 -5.13
C LEU A 161 -23.05 7.64 -4.09
N ASN A 162 -23.71 6.74 -3.34
CA ASN A 162 -23.02 5.95 -2.32
C ASN A 162 -21.95 5.03 -2.91
N HIS A 163 -22.23 4.38 -4.05
CA HIS A 163 -21.27 3.56 -4.76
C HIS A 163 -20.04 4.38 -5.20
N LEU A 164 -20.26 5.53 -5.83
CA LEU A 164 -19.19 6.39 -6.36
C LEU A 164 -18.35 7.02 -5.25
N VAL A 165 -18.98 7.49 -4.18
CA VAL A 165 -18.27 8.01 -3.01
C VAL A 165 -17.43 6.91 -2.36
N THR A 166 -17.97 5.70 -2.19
CA THR A 166 -17.25 4.59 -1.58
C THR A 166 -16.07 4.15 -2.42
N THR A 167 -16.25 4.04 -3.74
CA THR A 167 -15.18 3.61 -4.66
C THR A 167 -14.10 4.69 -4.78
N HIS A 168 -14.46 5.97 -4.87
CA HIS A 168 -13.50 7.08 -4.91
C HIS A 168 -12.76 7.24 -3.58
N ALA A 169 -13.42 7.05 -2.44
CA ALA A 169 -12.77 7.08 -1.12
C ALA A 169 -11.67 6.02 -0.98
N ARG A 170 -11.66 4.95 -1.78
CA ARG A 170 -10.59 3.94 -1.79
C ARG A 170 -9.43 4.31 -2.70
N GLN A 171 -9.59 5.28 -3.59
CA GLN A 171 -8.54 5.70 -4.51
C GLN A 171 -7.50 6.57 -3.81
N PRO A 172 -6.24 6.61 -4.28
CA PRO A 172 -5.23 7.54 -3.77
C PRO A 172 -5.67 9.00 -3.85
N ASP A 173 -5.18 9.83 -2.93
CA ASP A 173 -5.63 11.24 -2.78
C ASP A 173 -5.37 12.13 -4.00
N SER A 174 -4.47 11.72 -4.90
CA SER A 174 -4.17 12.42 -6.17
C SER A 174 -5.15 12.09 -7.31
N THR A 175 -6.09 11.17 -7.09
CA THR A 175 -6.99 10.67 -8.14
C THR A 175 -8.15 11.63 -8.36
N GLN A 176 -8.21 12.23 -9.56
CA GLN A 176 -9.33 13.06 -9.97
C GLN A 176 -10.61 12.21 -10.08
N PHE A 177 -11.72 12.74 -9.54
CA PHE A 177 -13.01 12.07 -9.63
C PHE A 177 -13.59 12.16 -11.05
N THR A 178 -14.06 11.02 -11.56
CA THR A 178 -14.85 10.87 -12.78
C THR A 178 -15.87 9.75 -12.56
N ILE A 179 -17.00 9.78 -13.29
CA ILE A 179 -17.98 8.68 -13.23
C ILE A 179 -17.42 7.50 -14.06
N PRO A 180 -17.16 6.33 -13.45
CA PRO A 180 -16.69 5.16 -14.17
C PRO A 180 -17.74 4.65 -15.17
N SER A 181 -17.30 4.17 -16.33
CA SER A 181 -18.16 3.56 -17.34
C SER A 181 -18.39 2.06 -17.10
N ASP A 182 -18.26 1.59 -15.86
CA ASP A 182 -18.35 0.17 -15.52
C ASP A 182 -19.80 -0.33 -15.42
N ASN A 183 -19.96 -1.66 -15.38
CA ASN A 183 -21.28 -2.27 -15.29
C ASN A 183 -22.00 -1.92 -13.97
N THR A 184 -21.27 -1.86 -12.87
CA THR A 184 -21.83 -1.59 -11.54
C THR A 184 -22.41 -0.19 -11.43
N THR A 185 -21.70 0.82 -11.95
CA THR A 185 -22.17 2.21 -11.99
C THR A 185 -23.41 2.33 -12.87
N ARG A 186 -23.42 1.69 -14.04
CA ARG A 186 -24.61 1.65 -14.91
C ARG A 186 -25.80 0.97 -14.24
N GLN A 187 -25.58 -0.14 -13.53
CA GLN A 187 -26.64 -0.81 -12.77
C GLN A 187 -27.16 0.05 -11.63
N ALA A 188 -26.28 0.70 -10.86
CA ALA A 188 -26.67 1.61 -9.78
C ALA A 188 -27.57 2.74 -10.31
N MET A 189 -27.18 3.36 -11.44
CA MET A 189 -27.98 4.40 -12.09
C MET A 189 -29.35 3.87 -12.56
N ALA A 190 -29.39 2.67 -13.14
CA ALA A 190 -30.65 2.06 -13.58
C ALA A 190 -31.59 1.73 -12.40
N ILE A 191 -31.03 1.31 -11.26
CA ILE A 191 -31.80 1.04 -10.04
C ILE A 191 -32.33 2.36 -9.45
N ASP A 192 -31.52 3.41 -9.40
CA ASP A 192 -31.98 4.74 -8.97
C ASP A 192 -33.13 5.25 -9.84
N GLU A 193 -33.04 5.07 -11.16
CA GLU A 193 -34.10 5.46 -12.10
C GLU A 193 -35.38 4.63 -11.88
N ALA A 194 -35.24 3.31 -11.67
CA ALA A 194 -36.36 2.43 -11.38
C ALA A 194 -37.02 2.79 -10.03
N ALA A 195 -36.23 3.12 -9.01
CA ALA A 195 -36.72 3.55 -7.71
C ALA A 195 -37.49 4.87 -7.81
N ALA A 196 -37.00 5.85 -8.58
CA ALA A 196 -37.70 7.12 -8.82
C ALA A 196 -39.04 6.91 -9.55
N ARG A 197 -39.07 6.00 -10.55
CA ARG A 197 -40.30 5.63 -11.26
C ARG A 197 -41.32 4.99 -10.32
N LEU A 198 -40.89 4.06 -9.46
CA LEU A 198 -41.75 3.41 -8.47
C LEU A 198 -42.29 4.40 -7.44
N ALA A 199 -41.46 5.31 -6.92
CA ALA A 199 -41.89 6.33 -5.97
C ALA A 199 -43.00 7.23 -6.56
N THR A 200 -42.83 7.65 -7.82
CA THR A 200 -43.83 8.45 -8.54
C THR A 200 -45.13 7.65 -8.76
N ALA A 201 -45.03 6.37 -9.13
CA ALA A 201 -46.19 5.50 -9.31
C ALA A 201 -46.94 5.23 -7.99
N SER A 202 -46.22 5.04 -6.89
CA SER A 202 -46.81 4.86 -5.55
C SER A 202 -47.53 6.11 -5.07
N GLN A 203 -46.96 7.30 -5.27
CA GLN A 203 -47.64 8.57 -4.94
C GLN A 203 -48.96 8.73 -5.72
N ASN A 204 -48.94 8.43 -7.02
CA ASN A 204 -50.14 8.48 -7.86
C ASN A 204 -51.20 7.43 -7.45
N ASN A 205 -50.77 6.24 -7.01
CA ASN A 205 -51.67 5.18 -6.55
C ASN A 205 -52.27 5.46 -5.16
N ALA A 206 -51.48 5.99 -4.22
CA ALA A 206 -51.95 6.35 -2.87
C ALA A 206 -53.13 7.34 -2.91
N GLN A 207 -53.19 8.17 -3.95
CA GLN A 207 -54.25 9.16 -4.14
C GLN A 207 -55.58 8.57 -4.67
N ARG A 208 -55.66 7.27 -4.99
CA ARG A 208 -56.82 6.66 -5.71
C ARG A 208 -57.31 5.30 -5.19
N GLN A 209 -56.84 4.78 -4.06
CA GLN A 209 -57.21 3.42 -3.63
C GLN A 209 -58.59 3.35 -2.93
N THR A 210 -59.66 3.40 -3.73
CA THR A 210 -60.99 2.94 -3.30
C THR A 210 -61.21 1.49 -3.73
N ALA A 211 -61.60 0.61 -2.81
CA ALA A 211 -61.97 -0.78 -3.11
C ALA A 211 -63.46 -1.00 -2.88
N SER A 212 -64.07 -1.89 -3.67
CA SER A 212 -65.45 -2.32 -3.45
C SER A 212 -65.47 -3.53 -2.52
N ILE A 213 -66.11 -3.39 -1.37
CA ILE A 213 -66.35 -4.49 -0.41
C ILE A 213 -67.82 -4.88 -0.41
N ARG A 214 -68.10 -6.14 -0.08
CA ARG A 214 -69.46 -6.62 0.17
C ARG A 214 -69.69 -6.81 1.66
N LEU A 215 -70.77 -6.22 2.16
CA LEU A 215 -71.20 -6.33 3.54
C LEU A 215 -72.64 -6.83 3.59
N GLU A 216 -72.92 -7.78 4.46
CA GLU A 216 -74.29 -8.24 4.72
C GLU A 216 -74.93 -7.33 5.76
N ILE A 217 -76.06 -6.72 5.40
CA ILE A 217 -76.86 -5.88 6.29
C ILE A 217 -78.31 -6.36 6.19
N ASN A 218 -78.90 -6.72 7.33
CA ASN A 218 -80.28 -7.22 7.41
C ASN A 218 -80.57 -8.38 6.44
N GLY A 219 -79.63 -9.32 6.29
CA GLY A 219 -79.78 -10.50 5.42
C GLY A 219 -79.60 -10.23 3.92
N THR A 220 -79.16 -9.03 3.53
CA THR A 220 -78.91 -8.67 2.13
C THR A 220 -77.46 -8.23 1.92
N TRP A 221 -76.81 -8.79 0.89
CA TRP A 221 -75.46 -8.41 0.50
C TRP A 221 -75.44 -7.09 -0.28
N ASN A 222 -74.80 -6.08 0.29
CA ASN A 222 -74.66 -4.75 -0.29
C ASN A 222 -73.20 -4.46 -0.66
N THR A 223 -72.98 -3.74 -1.75
CA THR A 223 -71.62 -3.37 -2.21
C THR A 223 -71.32 -1.91 -1.88
N PHE A 224 -70.22 -1.67 -1.16
CA PHE A 224 -69.78 -0.34 -0.75
C PHE A 224 -68.40 -0.03 -1.33
N LYS A 225 -68.18 1.23 -1.74
CA LYS A 225 -66.83 1.72 -2.03
C LYS A 225 -66.23 2.28 -0.74
N VAL A 226 -65.10 1.72 -0.35
CA VAL A 226 -64.38 2.13 0.85
C VAL A 226 -62.97 2.54 0.48
N ASP A 227 -62.44 3.51 1.23
CA ASP A 227 -61.04 3.86 1.19
C ASP A 227 -60.19 2.72 1.77
N VAL A 228 -59.19 2.25 1.01
CA VAL A 228 -58.37 1.09 1.39
C VAL A 228 -57.51 1.40 2.61
N SER A 229 -57.02 2.63 2.77
CA SER A 229 -56.18 3.01 3.92
C SER A 229 -56.99 2.94 5.22
N SER A 230 -58.23 3.43 5.19
CA SER A 230 -59.15 3.39 6.32
C SER A 230 -59.55 1.97 6.67
N LEU A 231 -59.82 1.13 5.67
CA LEU A 231 -60.15 -0.29 5.87
C LEU A 231 -58.99 -1.07 6.50
N ARG A 232 -57.76 -0.85 6.02
CA ARG A 232 -56.55 -1.48 6.58
C ARG A 232 -56.34 -1.10 8.05
N LYS A 233 -56.46 0.19 8.38
CA LYS A 233 -56.39 0.68 9.77
C LYS A 233 -57.44 0.01 10.67
N ALA A 234 -58.68 -0.10 10.20
CA ALA A 234 -59.75 -0.76 10.95
C ALA A 234 -59.47 -2.26 11.20
N LEU A 235 -58.78 -2.93 10.27
CA LEU A 235 -58.39 -4.34 10.37
C LEU A 235 -57.03 -4.56 11.06
N GLY A 236 -56.35 -3.49 11.49
CA GLY A 236 -55.00 -3.59 12.06
C GLY A 236 -53.92 -4.00 11.06
N LEU A 237 -54.16 -3.83 9.76
CA LEU A 237 -53.23 -4.17 8.69
C LEU A 237 -52.29 -2.99 8.38
N PRO A 238 -51.03 -3.25 7.97
CA PRO A 238 -50.11 -2.19 7.54
C PRO A 238 -50.65 -1.40 6.35
N ASP A 239 -50.41 -0.09 6.34
CA ASP A 239 -50.88 0.81 5.26
C ASP A 239 -50.07 0.65 3.95
N HIS A 240 -48.93 -0.04 4.00
CA HIS A 240 -48.09 -0.35 2.84
C HIS A 240 -48.35 -1.75 2.28
N ASP A 241 -48.13 -1.92 0.98
CA ASP A 241 -48.16 -3.23 0.35
C ASP A 241 -46.90 -4.03 0.72
N ILE A 242 -47.09 -5.15 1.40
CA ILE A 242 -46.04 -6.04 1.89
C ILE A 242 -45.22 -6.64 0.73
N PHE A 243 -45.82 -6.76 -0.46
CA PHE A 243 -45.18 -7.42 -1.61
C PHE A 243 -44.51 -6.45 -2.59
N SER A 244 -44.95 -5.19 -2.67
CA SER A 244 -44.30 -4.17 -3.52
C SER A 244 -43.39 -3.21 -2.75
N GLN A 245 -43.56 -3.06 -1.43
CA GLN A 245 -42.73 -2.16 -0.60
C GLN A 245 -41.94 -2.86 0.51
N GLY A 246 -42.24 -4.14 0.82
CA GLY A 246 -41.38 -5.04 1.60
C GLY A 246 -40.86 -4.51 2.96
N ILE A 247 -39.91 -5.27 3.54
CA ILE A 247 -39.19 -4.90 4.77
C ILE A 247 -38.06 -3.89 4.49
N PHE A 248 -37.76 -3.61 3.21
CA PHE A 248 -36.74 -2.67 2.77
C PHE A 248 -37.40 -1.50 2.04
N HIS A 249 -37.77 -0.50 2.82
CA HIS A 249 -38.54 0.68 2.40
C HIS A 249 -37.64 1.77 1.78
N GLY A 250 -36.32 1.55 1.76
CA GLY A 250 -35.35 2.47 1.18
C GLY A 250 -33.93 1.93 1.23
N PHE A 251 -33.07 2.55 0.42
CA PHE A 251 -31.64 2.29 0.47
C PHE A 251 -31.05 2.90 1.75
N VAL A 252 -30.40 2.07 2.57
CA VAL A 252 -29.66 2.50 3.77
C VAL A 252 -28.17 2.24 3.51
N PRO A 253 -27.34 3.30 3.40
CA PRO A 253 -25.90 3.14 3.30
C PRO A 253 -25.33 2.41 4.52
N VAL A 254 -24.32 1.58 4.30
CA VAL A 254 -23.57 0.95 5.39
C VAL A 254 -22.65 2.00 6.03
N ASP A 255 -22.58 2.02 7.37
CA ASP A 255 -21.71 2.94 8.08
C ASP A 255 -20.24 2.73 7.69
N PRO A 256 -19.52 3.82 7.33
CA PRO A 256 -18.13 3.71 6.97
C PRO A 256 -17.29 3.41 8.22
N PRO A 257 -16.24 2.59 8.07
CA PRO A 257 -15.36 2.30 9.18
C PRO A 257 -14.67 3.55 9.75
N ALA A 258 -14.50 3.58 11.07
CA ALA A 258 -13.91 4.72 11.78
C ALA A 258 -12.42 4.92 11.48
N MET A 259 -11.66 3.83 11.33
CA MET A 259 -10.22 3.88 11.10
C MET A 259 -9.78 2.95 9.98
N ASP A 260 -8.68 3.31 9.34
CA ASP A 260 -7.97 2.45 8.41
C ASP A 260 -7.45 1.25 9.20
N LEU A 261 -7.76 0.05 8.73
CA LEU A 261 -7.21 -1.14 9.36
C LEU A 261 -5.93 -1.44 8.62
N ASN A 262 -4.83 -1.56 9.36
CA ASN A 262 -3.62 -2.12 8.81
C ASN A 262 -3.96 -3.52 8.27
N ASP A 263 -3.54 -3.81 7.06
CA ASP A 263 -3.73 -5.12 6.44
C ASP A 263 -2.78 -6.12 7.09
N VAL A 264 -3.15 -6.60 8.29
CA VAL A 264 -2.31 -7.44 9.15
C VAL A 264 -1.99 -8.78 8.47
N ASP A 265 -2.93 -9.29 7.69
CA ASP A 265 -2.84 -10.59 7.01
C ASP A 265 -1.89 -10.58 5.80
N HIS A 266 -1.54 -9.38 5.30
CA HIS A 266 -0.57 -9.19 4.21
C HIS A 266 0.70 -8.46 4.67
N ILE A 267 0.92 -8.32 5.99
CA ILE A 267 2.22 -7.93 6.50
C ILE A 267 3.15 -9.12 6.19
N GLU A 268 4.07 -8.96 5.24
CA GLU A 268 5.21 -9.88 5.11
C GLU A 268 5.84 -10.01 6.51
N GLU A 269 5.76 -11.20 7.11
CA GLU A 269 6.32 -11.47 8.44
C GLU A 269 7.79 -11.04 8.45
N GLU A 270 8.06 -9.84 8.95
CA GLU A 270 9.41 -9.34 9.18
C GLU A 270 9.93 -10.08 10.41
N ASN A 271 10.42 -11.31 10.18
CA ASN A 271 11.19 -12.18 11.07
C ASN A 271 11.19 -11.76 12.55
N VAL A 272 10.15 -12.18 13.27
CA VAL A 272 10.17 -12.27 14.73
C VAL A 272 11.07 -13.45 15.11
N GLY A 273 12.39 -13.28 14.98
CA GLY A 273 13.35 -14.37 15.08
C GLY A 273 14.75 -13.92 15.46
N ALA A 274 14.88 -13.12 16.51
CA ALA A 274 16.16 -12.93 17.22
C ALA A 274 15.94 -12.21 18.57
N ARG A 275 15.27 -12.88 19.51
CA ARG A 275 15.35 -12.52 20.94
C ARG A 275 14.96 -13.71 21.81
N ARG A 276 15.79 -14.75 21.76
CA ARG A 276 15.99 -15.66 22.89
C ARG A 276 17.47 -16.02 22.93
N GLU A 277 17.96 -16.15 24.16
CA GLU A 277 19.30 -16.59 24.59
C GLU A 277 20.35 -15.49 24.70
N GLU A 278 20.38 -14.86 25.88
CA GLU A 278 21.60 -14.63 26.66
C GLU A 278 21.16 -14.14 28.06
N GLU A 279 20.89 -15.08 28.96
CA GLU A 279 21.08 -14.93 30.41
C GLU A 279 21.56 -16.29 30.92
N ASP A 280 22.89 -16.43 30.97
CA ASP A 280 23.67 -17.16 31.97
C ASP A 280 25.10 -16.59 31.97
#